data_AF-A0A0T5ZHQ3-F1
#
_entry.id   AF-A0A0T5ZHQ3-F1
#
_cell.length_a   1.000
_cell.length_b   1.000
_cell.length_c   1.000
_cell.angle_alpha   90.00
_cell.angle_beta   90.00
_cell.angle_gamma   90.00
#
_symmetry.space_group_name_H-M   'P 1'
#
loop_
_entity.id
_entity.type
_entity.pdbx_description
1 polymer ?
#
loop_
_entity_poly.entity_id
_entity_poly.type
_entity_poly.pdbx_seq_one_letter_code
_entity_poly.pdbx_strand_id
1 'polypeptide(L)'
;MTLVPPHGPSRTLQPLLMPAGERAEERTRAARLPAIQMTSRETSDLIMLGIGAFTPLTGFMGEADWRSVCDQLSLGDGTFWPIPITLAAGVGDAGRLAQGQEVALVDGESGELMGTMRVEERYRIDRLHECQEVFRTTDPTHPGVAKVLGQGEVNLAGPVRVLSEGPFPERYPGIYLRPAETRELFQAKGWSTVAAFQTRNPMHRAHEYLAKVAIEVCDGLLIHQLLGRLKEGDIPAEVRVRAIDALVSHHFVPDTCVQAGYPMEMRYAGPREALLHAVFRQNFGCSHLIVGRDHAGVGSYYGPLDAQHIFDEIPAGALELRPLRIDLTFFCSGCDGMASTRTCPHDSGQRLLISGTDLRRMLSQGEPVPEHFSRPEVLAILRDYYVGIAQAAAARGLAAEPALAGTLQQKGGA
;
A
#
# COMPACT_ATOMS: atom_id res chain seq x y z
N MET A 1 1.86 -23.71 -16.88
CA MET A 1 2.60 -22.73 -16.07
C MET A 1 1.67 -22.27 -14.96
N THR A 2 2.13 -22.26 -13.70
CA THR A 2 1.25 -22.08 -12.54
C THR A 2 1.79 -20.97 -11.67
N LEU A 3 0.98 -19.92 -11.46
CA LEU A 3 1.29 -18.81 -10.54
C LEU A 3 1.31 -19.30 -9.09
N VAL A 4 1.90 -18.49 -8.21
CA VAL A 4 1.79 -18.70 -6.77
C VAL A 4 0.30 -18.79 -6.36
N PRO A 5 -0.10 -19.77 -5.54
CA PRO A 5 -1.48 -19.87 -5.09
C PRO A 5 -1.86 -18.72 -4.16
N PRO A 6 -3.14 -18.30 -4.15
CA PRO A 6 -3.69 -17.40 -3.15
C PRO A 6 -3.35 -17.82 -1.72
N HIS A 7 -3.25 -16.83 -0.84
CA HIS A 7 -2.95 -17.02 0.57
C HIS A 7 -4.09 -17.74 1.30
N GLY A 8 -3.74 -18.48 2.34
CA GLY A 8 -4.68 -19.26 3.15
C GLY A 8 -4.86 -20.72 2.71
N PRO A 9 -5.56 -21.51 3.53
CA PRO A 9 -5.62 -22.98 3.38
C PRO A 9 -6.37 -23.44 2.13
N SER A 10 -7.32 -22.64 1.64
CA SER A 10 -8.11 -22.98 0.44
C SER A 10 -7.30 -22.88 -0.85
N ARG A 11 -6.19 -22.11 -0.85
CA ARG A 11 -5.36 -21.85 -2.04
C ARG A 11 -6.18 -21.26 -3.21
N THR A 12 -7.28 -20.57 -2.90
CA THR A 12 -8.20 -19.95 -3.87
C THR A 12 -8.57 -18.54 -3.43
N LEU A 13 -8.72 -17.61 -4.38
CA LEU A 13 -9.18 -16.25 -4.06
C LEU A 13 -10.61 -16.28 -3.50
N GLN A 14 -10.86 -15.44 -2.49
CA GLN A 14 -12.17 -15.31 -1.84
C GLN A 14 -12.60 -13.83 -1.84
N PRO A 15 -12.90 -13.24 -3.01
CA PRO A 15 -13.43 -11.88 -3.07
C PRO A 15 -14.81 -11.80 -2.40
N LEU A 16 -15.02 -10.76 -1.59
CA LEU A 16 -16.28 -10.52 -0.90
C LEU A 16 -17.20 -9.51 -1.62
N LEU A 17 -16.76 -9.03 -2.79
CA LEU A 17 -17.56 -8.18 -3.67
C LEU A 17 -18.68 -8.98 -4.30
N MET A 18 -19.93 -8.56 -4.04
CA MET A 18 -21.11 -9.25 -4.55
C MET A 18 -21.15 -9.23 -6.08
N PRO A 19 -21.78 -10.22 -6.73
CA PRO A 19 -22.03 -10.19 -8.17
C PRO A 19 -22.81 -8.93 -8.58
N ALA A 20 -22.43 -8.31 -9.71
CA ALA A 20 -23.02 -7.04 -10.14
C ALA A 20 -24.57 -7.07 -10.23
N GLY A 21 -25.14 -8.21 -10.66
CA GLY A 21 -26.59 -8.39 -10.77
C GLY A 21 -27.35 -8.40 -9.44
N GLU A 22 -26.69 -8.67 -8.32
CA GLU A 22 -27.32 -8.76 -6.98
C GLU A 22 -27.18 -7.47 -6.17
N ARG A 23 -26.24 -6.58 -6.56
CA ARG A 23 -25.90 -5.37 -5.77
C ARG A 23 -27.04 -4.38 -5.67
N ALA A 24 -27.86 -4.21 -6.71
CA ALA A 24 -28.93 -3.20 -6.72
C ALA A 24 -30.04 -3.51 -5.70
N GLU A 25 -30.45 -4.77 -5.61
CA GLU A 25 -31.42 -5.23 -4.62
C GLU A 25 -30.84 -5.12 -3.21
N GLU A 26 -29.60 -5.58 -3.01
CA GLU A 26 -28.93 -5.52 -1.71
C GLU A 26 -28.73 -4.07 -1.25
N ARG A 27 -28.38 -3.13 -2.14
CA ARG A 27 -28.30 -1.70 -1.81
C ARG A 27 -29.64 -1.15 -1.31
N THR A 28 -30.74 -1.54 -1.94
CA THR A 28 -32.10 -1.13 -1.53
C THR A 28 -32.46 -1.65 -0.15
N ARG A 29 -32.09 -2.90 0.15
CA ARG A 29 -32.28 -3.53 1.46
C ARG A 29 -31.40 -2.87 2.53
N ALA A 30 -30.11 -2.74 2.24
CA ALA A 30 -29.09 -2.23 3.15
C ALA A 30 -29.32 -0.77 3.54
N ALA A 31 -29.92 0.05 2.67
CA ALA A 31 -30.30 1.43 2.99
C ALA A 31 -31.28 1.57 4.16
N ARG A 32 -31.91 0.47 4.60
CA ARG A 32 -32.84 0.43 5.74
C ARG A 32 -32.19 -0.09 7.03
N LEU A 33 -30.95 -0.57 6.96
CA LEU A 33 -30.21 -1.07 8.12
C LEU A 33 -29.64 0.10 8.94
N PRO A 34 -29.35 -0.11 10.23
CA PRO A 34 -28.50 0.80 10.97
C PRO A 34 -27.14 0.94 10.26
N ALA A 35 -26.68 2.18 10.11
CA ALA A 35 -25.45 2.48 9.40
C ALA A 35 -24.29 2.68 10.38
N ILE A 36 -23.15 2.04 10.07
CA ILE A 36 -21.85 2.30 10.67
C ILE A 36 -21.04 3.15 9.70
N GLN A 37 -20.57 4.31 10.19
CA GLN A 37 -19.71 5.20 9.43
C GLN A 37 -18.26 4.71 9.55
N MET A 38 -17.69 4.32 8.42
CA MET A 38 -16.31 3.86 8.33
C MET A 38 -15.36 5.04 8.10
N THR A 39 -14.18 4.94 8.69
CA THR A 39 -13.04 5.79 8.35
C THR A 39 -12.47 5.45 6.98
N SER A 40 -11.63 6.32 6.42
CA SER A 40 -10.93 6.06 5.15
C SER A 40 -10.14 4.75 5.12
N ARG A 41 -9.59 4.34 6.28
CA ARG A 41 -8.84 3.09 6.43
C ARG A 41 -9.78 1.89 6.33
N GLU A 42 -10.86 1.90 7.09
CA GLU A 42 -11.85 0.81 7.10
C GLU A 42 -12.56 0.69 5.75
N THR A 43 -12.88 1.82 5.10
CA THR A 43 -13.39 1.84 3.72
C THR A 43 -12.40 1.18 2.76
N SER A 44 -11.11 1.52 2.84
CA SER A 44 -10.06 0.90 2.02
C SER A 44 -9.94 -0.61 2.30
N ASP A 45 -10.05 -1.01 3.56
CA ASP A 45 -9.95 -2.41 3.97
C ASP A 45 -11.15 -3.23 3.50
N LEU A 46 -12.35 -2.65 3.56
CA LEU A 46 -13.55 -3.27 2.99
C LEU A 46 -13.40 -3.46 1.49
N ILE A 47 -12.82 -2.51 0.76
CA ILE A 47 -12.55 -2.68 -0.68
C ILE A 47 -11.52 -3.79 -0.90
N MET A 48 -10.43 -3.84 -0.12
CA MET A 48 -9.40 -4.89 -0.21
C MET A 48 -9.96 -6.29 0.10
N LEU A 49 -10.89 -6.40 1.04
CA LEU A 49 -11.71 -7.60 1.29
C LEU A 49 -12.59 -7.93 0.07
N GLY A 50 -13.28 -6.92 -0.47
CA GLY A 50 -14.17 -7.03 -1.62
C GLY A 50 -13.48 -7.60 -2.85
N ILE A 51 -12.32 -7.07 -3.23
CA ILE A 51 -11.58 -7.54 -4.40
C ILE A 51 -10.81 -8.86 -4.16
N GLY A 52 -10.81 -9.38 -2.93
CA GLY A 52 -10.09 -10.60 -2.55
C GLY A 52 -8.60 -10.40 -2.31
N ALA A 53 -8.12 -9.16 -2.21
CA ALA A 53 -6.73 -8.86 -1.90
C ALA A 53 -6.37 -9.31 -0.47
N PHE A 54 -7.35 -9.29 0.44
CA PHE A 54 -7.24 -9.78 1.80
C PHE A 54 -7.72 -11.23 2.00
N THR A 55 -7.81 -12.04 0.95
CA THR A 55 -8.01 -13.50 1.07
C THR A 55 -6.99 -14.07 2.08
N PRO A 56 -7.40 -14.90 3.08
CA PRO A 56 -8.71 -15.57 3.21
C PRO A 56 -9.72 -14.90 4.15
N LEU A 57 -9.53 -13.63 4.52
CA LEU A 57 -10.44 -12.97 5.45
C LEU A 57 -11.87 -12.88 4.88
N THR A 58 -12.85 -13.19 5.71
CA THR A 58 -14.29 -13.13 5.36
C THR A 58 -14.98 -11.87 5.87
N GLY A 59 -14.25 -10.98 6.56
CA GLY A 59 -14.78 -9.77 7.17
C GLY A 59 -13.80 -9.16 8.16
N PHE A 60 -14.34 -8.38 9.11
CA PHE A 60 -13.55 -7.74 10.16
C PHE A 60 -13.34 -8.69 11.34
N MET A 61 -12.13 -8.68 11.89
CA MET A 61 -11.64 -9.66 12.86
C MET A 61 -12.36 -9.60 14.21
N GLY A 62 -12.63 -10.77 14.79
CA GLY A 62 -13.05 -10.93 16.19
C GLY A 62 -11.90 -10.75 17.17
N GLU A 63 -12.19 -10.81 18.48
CA GLU A 63 -11.18 -10.54 19.51
C GLU A 63 -10.03 -11.55 19.47
N ALA A 64 -10.36 -12.83 19.28
CA ALA A 64 -9.38 -13.90 19.24
C ALA A 64 -8.40 -13.74 18.06
N ASP A 65 -8.91 -13.46 16.86
CA ASP A 65 -8.09 -13.21 15.67
C ASP A 65 -7.27 -11.93 15.83
N TRP A 66 -7.88 -10.85 16.31
CA TRP A 66 -7.16 -9.59 16.56
C TRP A 66 -5.98 -9.80 17.50
N ARG A 67 -6.19 -10.46 18.65
CA ARG A 67 -5.16 -10.71 19.65
C ARG A 67 -4.07 -11.64 19.09
N SER A 68 -4.48 -12.73 18.44
CA SER A 68 -3.55 -13.67 17.81
C SER A 68 -2.71 -13.01 16.71
N VAL A 69 -3.29 -12.12 15.91
CA VAL A 69 -2.56 -11.38 14.88
C VAL A 69 -1.54 -10.44 15.54
N CYS A 70 -1.92 -9.70 16.58
CA CYS A 70 -0.99 -8.88 17.34
C CYS A 70 0.17 -9.72 17.90
N ASP A 71 -0.13 -10.84 18.57
CA ASP A 71 0.86 -11.57 19.37
C ASP A 71 1.68 -12.59 18.57
N GLN A 72 1.08 -13.18 17.53
CA GLN A 72 1.58 -14.42 16.90
C GLN A 72 1.68 -14.35 15.38
N LEU A 73 1.25 -13.24 14.75
CA LEU A 73 1.19 -13.12 13.28
C LEU A 73 0.30 -14.20 12.63
N SER A 74 -0.76 -14.63 13.31
CA SER A 74 -1.69 -15.64 12.77
C SER A 74 -3.14 -15.36 13.17
N LEU A 75 -4.07 -15.82 12.34
CA LEU A 75 -5.48 -16.00 12.70
C LEU A 75 -5.63 -17.15 13.71
N GLY A 76 -6.79 -17.27 14.32
CA GLY A 76 -7.10 -18.30 15.31
C GLY A 76 -7.07 -19.73 14.76
N ASP A 77 -7.15 -19.90 13.43
CA ASP A 77 -6.97 -21.19 12.75
C ASP A 77 -5.49 -21.52 12.43
N GLY A 78 -4.56 -20.63 12.80
CA GLY A 78 -3.13 -20.75 12.54
C GLY A 78 -2.68 -20.19 11.19
N THR A 79 -3.58 -19.70 10.34
CA THR A 79 -3.22 -19.05 9.07
C THR A 79 -2.42 -17.79 9.34
N PHE A 80 -1.25 -17.65 8.72
CA PHE A 80 -0.41 -16.45 8.87
C PHE A 80 -1.17 -15.18 8.48
N TRP A 81 -1.12 -14.15 9.33
CA TRP A 81 -1.67 -12.83 9.04
C TRP A 81 -0.98 -11.73 9.87
N PRO A 82 -0.46 -10.66 9.23
CA PRO A 82 0.50 -9.79 9.90
C PRO A 82 -0.05 -8.49 10.51
N ILE A 83 -1.25 -8.00 10.16
CA ILE A 83 -1.78 -6.74 10.71
C ILE A 83 -3.29 -6.86 10.92
N PRO A 84 -3.85 -6.49 12.09
CA PRO A 84 -5.28 -6.60 12.32
C PRO A 84 -6.12 -5.80 11.30
N ILE A 85 -7.22 -6.40 10.84
CA ILE A 85 -8.22 -5.75 9.97
C ILE A 85 -9.52 -5.66 10.76
N THR A 86 -9.77 -4.50 11.35
CA THR A 86 -10.84 -4.28 12.33
C THR A 86 -11.75 -3.11 11.92
N LEU A 87 -12.98 -3.13 12.41
CA LEU A 87 -13.95 -2.04 12.26
C LEU A 87 -14.26 -1.47 13.64
N ALA A 88 -13.83 -0.23 13.90
CA ALA A 88 -14.02 0.44 15.17
C ALA A 88 -15.35 1.19 15.23
N ALA A 89 -15.93 1.26 16.43
CA ALA A 89 -17.14 1.99 16.73
C ALA A 89 -17.05 2.63 18.13
N GLY A 90 -17.81 3.71 18.33
CA GLY A 90 -17.98 4.29 19.66
C GLY A 90 -18.77 3.36 20.57
N VAL A 91 -18.53 3.45 21.90
CA VAL A 91 -19.25 2.63 22.90
C VAL A 91 -20.78 2.76 22.77
N GLY A 92 -21.27 3.97 22.49
CA GLY A 92 -22.70 4.23 22.30
C GLY A 92 -23.26 3.60 21.02
N ASP A 93 -22.51 3.63 19.92
CA ASP A 93 -22.93 3.00 18.66
C ASP A 93 -22.94 1.48 18.79
N ALA A 94 -21.84 0.92 19.29
CA ALA A 94 -21.70 -0.52 19.50
C ALA A 94 -22.72 -1.05 20.51
N GLY A 95 -23.04 -0.30 21.57
CA GLY A 95 -24.00 -0.69 22.60
C GLY A 95 -25.44 -0.82 22.09
N ARG A 96 -25.78 -0.16 20.97
CA ARG A 96 -27.12 -0.21 20.35
C ARG A 96 -27.31 -1.40 19.41
N LEU A 97 -26.23 -2.09 19.05
CA LEU A 97 -26.27 -3.22 18.12
C LEU A 97 -26.48 -4.53 18.87
N ALA A 98 -27.35 -5.40 18.38
CA ALA A 98 -27.48 -6.77 18.87
C ALA A 98 -26.49 -7.70 18.16
N GLN A 99 -26.09 -8.77 18.84
CA GLN A 99 -25.36 -9.86 18.18
C GLN A 99 -26.26 -10.51 17.12
N GLY A 100 -25.68 -10.83 15.97
CA GLY A 100 -26.38 -11.33 14.78
C GLY A 100 -27.07 -10.24 13.95
N GLN A 101 -27.08 -8.99 14.40
CA GLN A 101 -27.71 -7.88 13.67
C GLN A 101 -26.90 -7.53 12.41
N GLU A 102 -27.60 -7.28 11.31
CA GLU A 102 -26.99 -6.73 10.10
C GLU A 102 -26.93 -5.20 10.16
N VAL A 103 -25.81 -4.66 9.70
CA VAL A 103 -25.57 -3.22 9.58
C VAL A 103 -25.13 -2.86 8.18
N ALA A 104 -25.45 -1.65 7.76
CA ALA A 104 -24.88 -1.04 6.57
C ALA A 104 -23.51 -0.45 6.90
N LEU A 105 -22.54 -0.65 6.01
CA LEU A 105 -21.22 -0.06 6.07
C LEU A 105 -21.17 1.12 5.10
N VAL A 106 -21.00 2.33 5.62
CA VAL A 106 -21.04 3.57 4.85
C VAL A 106 -19.68 4.24 4.94
N ASP A 107 -19.15 4.69 3.81
CA ASP A 107 -17.93 5.50 3.82
C ASP A 107 -18.22 6.86 4.46
N GLY A 108 -17.56 7.17 5.57
CA GLY A 108 -17.83 8.39 6.35
C GLY A 108 -17.45 9.68 5.63
N GLU A 109 -16.62 9.61 4.57
CA GLU A 109 -16.24 10.79 3.79
C GLU A 109 -17.21 11.09 2.64
N SER A 110 -17.56 10.07 1.83
CA SER A 110 -18.45 10.25 0.67
C SER A 110 -19.94 10.05 0.99
N GLY A 111 -20.26 9.37 2.10
CA GLY A 111 -21.61 8.91 2.41
C GLY A 111 -22.06 7.72 1.56
N GLU A 112 -21.16 7.12 0.78
CA GLU A 112 -21.48 5.99 -0.08
C GLU A 112 -21.75 4.72 0.74
N LEU A 113 -22.83 4.00 0.40
CA LEU A 113 -23.06 2.66 0.91
C LEU A 113 -22.07 1.67 0.27
N MET A 114 -21.11 1.21 1.07
CA MET A 114 -20.00 0.38 0.61
C MET A 114 -20.27 -1.13 0.76
N GLY A 115 -21.07 -1.53 1.74
CA GLY A 115 -21.34 -2.94 2.02
C GLY A 115 -22.30 -3.17 3.17
N THR A 116 -22.42 -4.43 3.58
CA THR A 116 -23.13 -4.86 4.79
C THR A 116 -22.26 -5.77 5.63
N MET A 117 -22.53 -5.82 6.93
CA MET A 117 -21.87 -6.72 7.87
C MET A 117 -22.89 -7.34 8.81
N ARG A 118 -22.73 -8.63 9.11
CA ARG A 118 -23.43 -9.27 10.22
C ARG A 118 -22.55 -9.16 11.46
N VAL A 119 -22.98 -8.43 12.48
CA VAL A 119 -22.22 -8.25 13.73
C VAL A 119 -22.26 -9.53 14.54
N GLU A 120 -21.17 -10.28 14.61
CA GLU A 120 -21.06 -11.53 15.37
C GLU A 120 -20.46 -11.33 16.75
N GLU A 121 -19.60 -10.32 16.90
CA GLU A 121 -18.92 -10.02 18.14
C GLU A 121 -18.71 -8.50 18.29
N ARG A 122 -18.66 -8.06 19.54
CA ARG A 122 -18.30 -6.69 19.93
C ARG A 122 -17.32 -6.80 21.08
N TYR A 123 -16.14 -6.21 20.95
CA TYR A 123 -15.10 -6.33 21.97
C TYR A 123 -14.36 -5.02 22.16
N ARG A 124 -13.90 -4.77 23.39
CA ARG A 124 -13.04 -3.62 23.68
C ARG A 124 -11.61 -3.94 23.26
N ILE A 125 -11.01 -3.03 22.51
CA ILE A 125 -9.64 -3.19 22.02
C ILE A 125 -8.62 -2.60 23.00
N ASP A 126 -7.52 -3.31 23.22
CA ASP A 126 -6.32 -2.72 23.83
C ASP A 126 -5.50 -2.01 22.75
N ARG A 127 -5.78 -0.70 22.57
CA ARG A 127 -5.15 0.12 21.54
C ARG A 127 -3.64 0.25 21.74
N LEU A 128 -3.16 0.29 22.98
CA LEU A 128 -1.73 0.42 23.27
C LEU A 128 -1.00 -0.87 22.94
N HIS A 129 -1.61 -2.02 23.26
CA HIS A 129 -1.11 -3.33 22.86
C HIS A 129 -0.97 -3.47 21.35
N GLU A 130 -2.03 -3.15 20.58
CA GLU A 130 -1.94 -3.15 19.12
C GLU A 130 -0.86 -2.20 18.61
N CYS A 131 -0.76 -1.00 19.20
CA CYS A 131 0.27 -0.03 18.80
C CYS A 131 1.68 -0.60 18.99
N GLN A 132 1.94 -1.16 20.16
CA GLN A 132 3.23 -1.73 20.51
C GLN A 132 3.60 -2.91 19.60
N GLU A 133 2.69 -3.85 19.38
CA GLU A 133 2.97 -5.07 18.61
C GLU A 133 3.05 -4.83 17.08
N VAL A 134 2.24 -3.90 16.56
CA VAL A 134 2.17 -3.64 15.11
C VAL A 134 3.20 -2.60 14.67
N PHE A 135 3.40 -1.53 15.44
CA PHE A 135 4.26 -0.40 15.05
C PHE A 135 5.58 -0.34 15.82
N ARG A 136 5.81 -1.27 16.78
CA ARG A 136 6.99 -1.29 17.67
C ARG A 136 7.14 -0.01 18.52
N THR A 137 6.06 0.77 18.64
CA THR A 137 6.02 2.02 19.39
C THR A 137 4.58 2.38 19.74
N THR A 138 4.40 3.09 20.85
CA THR A 138 3.13 3.72 21.23
C THR A 138 3.18 5.25 21.08
N ASP A 139 4.18 5.79 20.37
CA ASP A 139 4.34 7.23 20.14
C ASP A 139 3.19 7.78 19.26
N PRO A 140 2.35 8.70 19.78
CA PRO A 140 1.22 9.26 19.03
C PRO A 140 1.66 10.16 17.85
N THR A 141 2.94 10.50 17.71
CA THR A 141 3.46 11.20 16.53
C THR A 141 3.67 10.24 15.34
N HIS A 142 3.72 8.93 15.57
CA HIS A 142 3.69 7.94 14.50
C HIS A 142 2.28 7.92 13.87
N PRO A 143 2.12 8.12 12.55
CA PRO A 143 0.81 8.27 11.91
C PRO A 143 -0.10 7.03 12.05
N GLY A 144 0.48 5.84 11.98
CA GLY A 144 -0.20 4.57 12.26
C GLY A 144 -0.78 4.47 13.67
N VAL A 145 0.07 4.69 14.69
CA VAL A 145 -0.30 4.76 16.12
C VAL A 145 -1.37 5.82 16.37
N ALA A 146 -1.19 7.04 15.85
CA ALA A 146 -2.15 8.13 16.03
C ALA A 146 -3.58 7.72 15.61
N LYS A 147 -3.70 6.99 14.49
CA LYS A 147 -4.98 6.48 14.00
C LYS A 147 -5.55 5.37 14.88
N VAL A 148 -4.73 4.42 15.36
CA VAL A 148 -5.20 3.34 16.27
C VAL A 148 -5.62 3.93 17.61
N LEU A 149 -4.86 4.85 18.19
CA LEU A 149 -5.22 5.54 19.42
C LEU A 149 -6.47 6.43 19.25
N GLY A 150 -6.66 6.99 18.06
CA GLY A 150 -7.81 7.84 17.72
C GLY A 150 -9.09 7.10 17.35
N GLN A 151 -9.05 5.78 17.15
CA GLN A 151 -10.24 5.00 16.79
C GLN A 151 -11.19 4.79 17.97
N GLY A 152 -12.42 4.35 17.68
CA GLY A 152 -13.42 3.96 18.69
C GLY A 152 -12.91 2.87 19.63
N GLU A 153 -13.48 2.81 20.85
CA GLU A 153 -13.02 1.86 21.88
C GLU A 153 -13.51 0.42 21.68
N VAL A 154 -14.51 0.22 20.82
CA VAL A 154 -15.14 -1.08 20.60
C VAL A 154 -15.01 -1.46 19.14
N ASN A 155 -14.45 -2.64 18.88
CA ASN A 155 -14.47 -3.20 17.54
C ASN A 155 -15.75 -4.02 17.32
N LEU A 156 -16.28 -3.93 16.11
CA LEU A 156 -17.37 -4.75 15.60
C LEU A 156 -16.76 -5.78 14.65
N ALA A 157 -17.09 -7.06 14.87
CA ALA A 157 -16.54 -8.15 14.10
C ALA A 157 -17.63 -8.96 13.41
N GLY A 158 -17.27 -9.59 12.30
CA GLY A 158 -18.13 -10.51 11.58
C GLY A 158 -17.98 -10.43 10.07
N PRO A 159 -18.68 -11.33 9.34
CA PRO A 159 -18.56 -11.44 7.91
C PRO A 159 -19.20 -10.24 7.20
N VAL A 160 -18.59 -9.86 6.07
CA VAL A 160 -19.04 -8.72 5.26
C VAL A 160 -19.50 -9.16 3.86
N ARG A 161 -20.35 -8.34 3.27
CA ARG A 161 -20.64 -8.35 1.83
C ARG A 161 -20.32 -6.98 1.27
N VAL A 162 -19.50 -6.93 0.22
CA VAL A 162 -19.06 -5.67 -0.37
C VAL A 162 -19.93 -5.35 -1.58
N LEU A 163 -20.41 -4.12 -1.64
CA LEU A 163 -21.32 -3.61 -2.67
C LEU A 163 -20.64 -2.60 -3.58
N SER A 164 -19.62 -1.91 -3.08
CA SER A 164 -18.89 -0.89 -3.81
C SER A 164 -17.38 -1.05 -3.69
N GLU A 165 -16.70 -0.62 -4.74
CA GLU A 165 -15.26 -0.45 -4.77
C GLU A 165 -14.89 1.04 -4.66
N GLY A 166 -15.85 1.90 -4.30
CA GLY A 166 -15.67 3.36 -4.31
C GLY A 166 -15.41 3.88 -5.72
N PRO A 167 -14.73 5.03 -5.86
CA PRO A 167 -14.52 5.67 -7.16
C PRO A 167 -13.36 5.06 -7.97
N PHE A 168 -12.67 4.05 -7.46
CA PHE A 168 -11.41 3.58 -8.04
C PHE A 168 -11.54 2.98 -9.44
N PRO A 169 -12.54 2.12 -9.75
CA PRO A 169 -12.72 1.57 -11.09
C PRO A 169 -12.95 2.64 -12.15
N GLU A 170 -13.79 3.64 -11.86
CA GLU A 170 -14.12 4.73 -12.80
C GLU A 170 -13.00 5.76 -12.90
N ARG A 171 -12.31 6.06 -11.80
CA ARG A 171 -11.26 7.08 -11.76
C ARG A 171 -9.93 6.59 -12.37
N TYR A 172 -9.63 5.30 -12.26
CA TYR A 172 -8.37 4.72 -12.68
C TYR A 172 -8.56 3.55 -13.67
N PRO A 173 -9.27 3.77 -14.79
CA PRO A 173 -9.53 2.70 -15.75
C PRO A 173 -8.21 2.16 -16.32
N GLY A 174 -8.07 0.83 -16.35
CA GLY A 174 -6.86 0.15 -16.84
C GLY A 174 -5.66 0.18 -15.88
N ILE A 175 -5.73 0.94 -14.79
CA ILE A 175 -4.71 0.95 -13.73
C ILE A 175 -5.22 0.21 -12.50
N TYR A 176 -6.43 0.50 -12.03
CA TYR A 176 -7.05 -0.26 -10.94
C TYR A 176 -7.34 -1.68 -11.42
N LEU A 177 -6.64 -2.65 -10.84
CA LEU A 177 -6.84 -4.07 -11.15
C LEU A 177 -7.12 -4.85 -9.87
N ARG A 178 -7.97 -5.87 -10.00
CA ARG A 178 -8.29 -6.84 -8.95
C ARG A 178 -7.27 -7.99 -8.97
N PRO A 179 -7.10 -8.71 -7.87
CA PRO A 179 -6.32 -9.94 -7.81
C PRO A 179 -6.64 -10.96 -8.91
N ALA A 180 -7.92 -11.15 -9.25
CA ALA A 180 -8.31 -12.06 -10.33
C ALA A 180 -7.79 -11.59 -11.70
N GLU A 181 -7.94 -10.29 -12.00
CA GLU A 181 -7.55 -9.69 -13.28
C GLU A 181 -6.03 -9.71 -13.49
N THR A 182 -5.25 -9.42 -12.44
CA THR A 182 -3.78 -9.52 -12.51
C THR A 182 -3.31 -10.95 -12.72
N ARG A 183 -3.93 -11.94 -12.06
CA ARG A 183 -3.63 -13.36 -12.28
C ARG A 183 -3.93 -13.81 -13.70
N GLU A 184 -5.10 -13.45 -14.23
CA GLU A 184 -5.48 -13.75 -15.62
C GLU A 184 -4.48 -13.11 -16.60
N LEU A 185 -4.10 -11.86 -16.36
CA LEU A 185 -3.11 -11.14 -17.16
C LEU A 185 -1.74 -11.83 -17.15
N PHE A 186 -1.25 -12.26 -15.99
CA PHE A 186 0.04 -12.94 -15.89
C PHE A 186 0.01 -14.31 -16.59
N GLN A 187 -1.10 -15.04 -16.47
CA GLN A 187 -1.29 -16.32 -17.19
C GLN A 187 -1.33 -16.11 -18.70
N ALA A 188 -2.04 -15.08 -19.19
CA ALA A 188 -2.09 -14.74 -20.61
C ALA A 188 -0.70 -14.37 -21.18
N LYS A 189 0.16 -13.77 -20.34
CA LYS A 189 1.57 -13.48 -20.67
C LYS A 189 2.50 -14.69 -20.54
N GLY A 190 2.01 -15.83 -20.05
CA GLY A 190 2.84 -17.01 -19.79
C GLY A 190 3.80 -16.85 -18.61
N TRP A 191 3.56 -15.90 -17.70
CA TRP A 191 4.40 -15.70 -16.54
C TRP A 191 4.09 -16.72 -15.43
N SER A 192 5.13 -17.29 -14.82
CA SER A 192 5.02 -18.17 -13.65
C SER A 192 5.58 -17.51 -12.39
N THR A 193 6.64 -16.73 -12.54
CA THR A 193 7.28 -15.95 -11.48
C THR A 193 7.09 -14.47 -11.75
N VAL A 194 6.47 -13.77 -10.80
CA VAL A 194 6.19 -12.33 -10.93
C VAL A 194 6.68 -11.61 -9.70
N ALA A 195 7.53 -10.62 -9.89
CA ALA A 195 7.93 -9.71 -8.83
C ALA A 195 6.95 -8.55 -8.71
N ALA A 196 6.72 -8.06 -7.51
CA ALA A 196 5.97 -6.83 -7.29
C ALA A 196 6.90 -5.71 -6.82
N PHE A 197 6.75 -4.54 -7.44
CA PHE A 197 7.35 -3.30 -6.98
C PHE A 197 6.26 -2.37 -6.45
N GLN A 198 6.26 -2.14 -5.14
CA GLN A 198 5.38 -1.18 -4.50
C GLN A 198 5.86 0.24 -4.76
N THR A 199 4.97 1.14 -5.20
CA THR A 199 5.30 2.57 -5.22
C THR A 199 4.12 3.49 -4.96
N ARG A 200 4.43 4.62 -4.35
CA ARG A 200 3.55 5.81 -4.24
C ARG A 200 4.19 7.05 -4.86
N ASN A 201 5.39 6.90 -5.41
CA ASN A 201 6.19 7.96 -5.99
C ASN A 201 6.45 7.65 -7.48
N PRO A 202 6.79 8.67 -8.29
CA PRO A 202 7.39 8.42 -9.60
C PRO A 202 8.62 7.51 -9.50
N MET A 203 8.91 6.80 -10.58
CA MET A 203 10.10 5.97 -10.68
C MET A 203 11.26 6.76 -11.30
N HIS A 204 12.38 6.79 -10.60
CA HIS A 204 13.65 7.36 -11.08
C HIS A 204 14.65 6.23 -11.39
N ARG A 205 15.89 6.55 -11.78
CA ARG A 205 16.86 5.52 -12.20
C ARG A 205 17.18 4.47 -11.12
N ALA A 206 17.11 4.86 -9.85
CA ALA A 206 17.19 3.90 -8.73
C ALA A 206 16.06 2.86 -8.78
N HIS A 207 14.81 3.29 -8.91
CA HIS A 207 13.65 2.38 -9.03
C HIS A 207 13.66 1.61 -10.35
N GLU A 208 14.10 2.23 -11.45
CA GLU A 208 14.31 1.56 -12.75
C GLU A 208 15.30 0.38 -12.60
N TYR A 209 16.41 0.59 -11.91
CA TYR A 209 17.39 -0.46 -11.66
C TYR A 209 16.81 -1.61 -10.84
N LEU A 210 16.05 -1.32 -9.77
CA LEU A 210 15.34 -2.34 -8.99
C LEU A 210 14.38 -3.17 -9.85
N ALA A 211 13.57 -2.47 -10.67
CA ALA A 211 12.62 -3.09 -11.57
C ALA A 211 13.31 -4.00 -12.60
N LYS A 212 14.44 -3.56 -13.16
CA LYS A 212 15.23 -4.37 -14.11
C LYS A 212 15.86 -5.60 -13.46
N VAL A 213 16.42 -5.46 -12.27
CA VAL A 213 16.93 -6.62 -11.51
C VAL A 213 15.83 -7.63 -11.26
N ALA A 214 14.62 -7.18 -10.93
CA ALA A 214 13.49 -8.07 -10.73
C ALA A 214 13.06 -8.80 -12.01
N ILE A 215 13.10 -8.14 -13.18
CA ILE A 215 12.81 -8.74 -14.48
C ILE A 215 13.89 -9.76 -14.89
N GLU A 216 15.16 -9.56 -14.50
CA GLU A 216 16.22 -10.56 -14.79
C GLU A 216 16.03 -11.88 -14.03
N VAL A 217 15.33 -11.85 -12.89
CA VAL A 217 15.16 -13.03 -12.01
C VAL A 217 13.73 -13.56 -11.97
N CYS A 218 12.79 -12.94 -12.68
CA CYS A 218 11.38 -13.33 -12.75
C CYS A 218 10.86 -13.17 -14.19
N ASP A 219 9.81 -13.90 -14.55
CA ASP A 219 9.21 -13.81 -15.89
C ASP A 219 8.60 -12.42 -16.16
N GLY A 220 8.17 -11.72 -15.11
CA GLY A 220 7.63 -10.37 -15.22
C GLY A 220 7.60 -9.58 -13.92
N LEU A 221 7.27 -8.29 -14.06
CA LEU A 221 7.18 -7.33 -12.96
C LEU A 221 5.79 -6.66 -12.92
N LEU A 222 5.15 -6.68 -11.75
CA LEU A 222 4.01 -5.82 -11.42
C LEU A 222 4.50 -4.55 -10.72
N ILE A 223 4.47 -3.41 -11.43
CA ILE A 223 4.62 -2.08 -10.83
C ILE A 223 3.28 -1.72 -10.21
N HIS A 224 3.17 -1.89 -8.89
CA HIS A 224 1.91 -1.82 -8.17
C HIS A 224 1.81 -0.52 -7.36
N GLN A 225 0.92 0.38 -7.79
CA GLN A 225 0.80 1.74 -7.25
C GLN A 225 -0.26 1.84 -6.16
N LEU A 226 0.04 2.59 -5.11
CA LEU A 226 -0.97 2.96 -4.12
C LEU A 226 -1.91 4.02 -4.74
N LEU A 227 -3.20 3.71 -4.88
CA LEU A 227 -4.22 4.64 -5.40
C LEU A 227 -5.01 5.35 -4.29
N GLY A 228 -4.87 4.92 -3.03
CA GLY A 228 -5.60 5.45 -1.88
C GLY A 228 -5.20 6.87 -1.48
N ARG A 229 -5.65 7.27 -0.29
CA ARG A 229 -5.45 8.63 0.22
C ARG A 229 -3.96 9.00 0.25
N LEU A 230 -3.63 10.06 -0.47
CA LEU A 230 -2.28 10.59 -0.56
C LEU A 230 -1.95 11.45 0.66
N LYS A 231 -0.68 11.48 1.05
CA LYS A 231 -0.20 12.44 2.05
C LYS A 231 -0.13 13.84 1.41
N GLU A 232 -0.30 14.87 2.23
CA GLU A 232 -0.03 16.24 1.78
C GLU A 232 1.39 16.36 1.19
N GLY A 233 1.49 16.89 -0.03
CA GLY A 233 2.73 17.00 -0.81
C GLY A 233 3.05 15.81 -1.73
N ASP A 234 2.27 14.73 -1.71
CA ASP A 234 2.39 13.64 -2.69
C ASP A 234 1.88 14.07 -4.07
N ILE A 235 2.55 13.56 -5.11
CA ILE A 235 2.17 13.80 -6.50
C ILE A 235 0.88 13.02 -6.83
N PRO A 236 -0.15 13.64 -7.46
CA PRO A 236 -1.40 12.97 -7.84
C PRO A 236 -1.16 11.70 -8.68
N ALA A 237 -2.04 10.71 -8.51
CA ALA A 237 -1.92 9.42 -9.17
C ALA A 237 -1.84 9.55 -10.70
N GLU A 238 -2.59 10.47 -11.30
CA GLU A 238 -2.63 10.71 -12.75
C GLU A 238 -1.27 11.20 -13.28
N VAL A 239 -0.53 11.99 -12.48
CA VAL A 239 0.82 12.44 -12.83
C VAL A 239 1.83 11.30 -12.66
N ARG A 240 1.70 10.49 -11.59
CA ARG A 240 2.57 9.33 -11.37
C ARG A 240 2.43 8.28 -12.46
N VAL A 241 1.19 7.98 -12.86
CA VAL A 241 0.87 7.06 -13.96
C VAL A 241 1.60 7.49 -15.23
N ARG A 242 1.44 8.76 -15.65
CA ARG A 242 2.15 9.28 -16.83
C ARG A 242 3.67 9.19 -16.71
N ALA A 243 4.22 9.50 -15.53
CA ALA A 243 5.65 9.44 -15.29
C ALA A 243 6.21 8.01 -15.39
N ILE A 244 5.48 7.02 -14.87
CA ILE A 244 5.89 5.61 -14.95
C ILE A 244 5.67 5.09 -16.39
N ASP A 245 4.57 5.45 -17.06
CA ASP A 245 4.32 5.08 -18.46
C ASP A 245 5.43 5.58 -19.38
N ALA A 246 5.88 6.84 -19.20
CA ALA A 246 7.02 7.39 -19.93
C ALA A 246 8.32 6.62 -19.65
N LEU A 247 8.59 6.25 -18.40
CA LEU A 247 9.75 5.43 -18.08
C LEU A 247 9.68 4.06 -18.74
N VAL A 248 8.53 3.37 -18.64
CA VAL A 248 8.33 2.01 -19.15
C VAL A 248 8.42 1.99 -20.67
N SER A 249 7.67 2.84 -21.36
CA SER A 249 7.62 2.88 -22.82
C SER A 249 8.97 3.13 -23.49
N HIS A 250 9.84 3.93 -22.85
CA HIS A 250 11.14 4.28 -23.41
C HIS A 250 12.30 3.38 -22.98
N HIS A 251 12.21 2.72 -21.82
CA HIS A 251 13.36 2.08 -21.18
C HIS A 251 13.18 0.62 -20.76
N PHE A 252 12.02 0.02 -21.01
CA PHE A 252 11.74 -1.40 -20.74
C PHE A 252 11.42 -2.14 -22.04
N VAL A 253 11.79 -3.43 -22.07
CA VAL A 253 11.39 -4.31 -23.17
C VAL A 253 9.87 -4.50 -23.08
N PRO A 254 9.12 -4.39 -24.20
CA PRO A 254 7.68 -4.62 -24.20
C PRO A 254 7.31 -5.95 -23.54
N ASP A 255 6.18 -5.98 -22.84
CA ASP A 255 5.66 -7.17 -22.17
C ASP A 255 6.56 -7.78 -21.07
N THR A 256 7.49 -7.02 -20.48
CA THR A 256 8.26 -7.45 -19.28
C THR A 256 7.73 -6.90 -17.96
N CYS A 257 6.89 -5.86 -18.02
CA CYS A 257 6.24 -5.30 -16.84
C CYS A 257 4.79 -4.89 -17.11
N VAL A 258 4.01 -4.85 -16.04
CA VAL A 258 2.63 -4.39 -16.00
C VAL A 258 2.53 -3.31 -14.92
N GLN A 259 1.90 -2.20 -15.26
CA GLN A 259 1.53 -1.17 -14.30
C GLN A 259 0.10 -1.40 -13.81
N ALA A 260 -0.11 -1.39 -12.50
CA ALA A 260 -1.43 -1.50 -11.88
C ALA A 260 -1.49 -0.67 -10.59
N GLY A 261 -2.64 -0.58 -9.96
CA GLY A 261 -2.82 0.08 -8.68
C GLY A 261 -3.91 -0.53 -7.82
N TYR A 262 -3.81 -0.27 -6.51
CA TYR A 262 -4.70 -0.82 -5.49
C TYR A 262 -5.14 0.23 -4.44
N PRO A 263 -6.32 0.08 -3.82
CA PRO A 263 -6.98 1.13 -3.05
C PRO A 263 -6.75 0.97 -1.54
N MET A 264 -5.51 1.09 -1.09
CA MET A 264 -5.19 0.95 0.34
C MET A 264 -4.74 2.28 0.95
N GLU A 265 -4.91 2.43 2.26
CA GLU A 265 -4.25 3.46 3.06
C GLU A 265 -3.01 2.89 3.77
N MET A 266 -1.86 3.55 3.68
CA MET A 266 -0.65 3.07 4.37
C MET A 266 -0.78 3.16 5.89
N ARG A 267 -0.25 2.15 6.58
CA ARG A 267 -0.18 2.09 8.05
C ARG A 267 1.09 2.73 8.57
N TYR A 268 2.12 2.77 7.74
CA TYR A 268 3.49 3.11 8.10
C TYR A 268 4.07 2.15 9.15
N ALA A 269 3.65 0.89 9.13
CA ALA A 269 4.07 -0.10 10.13
C ALA A 269 5.38 -0.83 9.76
N GLY A 270 6.16 -0.24 8.83
CA GLY A 270 7.49 -0.69 8.45
C GLY A 270 7.54 -2.21 8.22
N PRO A 271 8.28 -2.97 9.04
CA PRO A 271 8.39 -4.42 8.93
C PRO A 271 7.05 -5.17 8.90
N ARG A 272 6.10 -4.86 9.79
CA ARG A 272 4.77 -5.52 9.83
C ARG A 272 3.98 -5.24 8.55
N GLU A 273 4.09 -4.02 8.02
CA GLU A 273 3.43 -3.66 6.77
C GLU A 273 4.11 -4.30 5.55
N ALA A 274 5.42 -4.57 5.59
CA ALA A 274 6.11 -5.34 4.55
C ALA A 274 5.56 -6.77 4.43
N LEU A 275 5.17 -7.39 5.54
CA LEU A 275 4.51 -8.69 5.54
C LEU A 275 3.07 -8.59 5.01
N LEU A 276 2.28 -7.59 5.43
CA LEU A 276 0.92 -7.39 4.87
C LEU A 276 1.00 -7.16 3.37
N HIS A 277 1.99 -6.37 2.97
CA HIS A 277 2.37 -6.14 1.61
C HIS A 277 2.64 -7.46 0.86
N ALA A 278 3.39 -8.39 1.43
CA ALA A 278 3.62 -9.69 0.82
C ALA A 278 2.33 -10.52 0.69
N VAL A 279 1.51 -10.59 1.74
CA VAL A 279 0.24 -11.36 1.75
C VAL A 279 -0.64 -10.98 0.56
N PHE A 280 -0.96 -9.70 0.41
CA PHE A 280 -1.87 -9.35 -0.68
C PHE A 280 -1.19 -9.46 -2.04
N ARG A 281 0.12 -9.19 -2.19
CA ARG A 281 0.77 -9.43 -3.50
C ARG A 281 0.79 -10.90 -3.89
N GLN A 282 0.89 -11.81 -2.94
CA GLN A 282 0.65 -13.23 -3.20
C GLN A 282 -0.76 -13.43 -3.75
N ASN A 283 -1.77 -12.80 -3.17
CA ASN A 283 -3.15 -12.84 -3.69
C ASN A 283 -3.27 -12.24 -5.10
N PHE A 284 -2.51 -11.19 -5.44
CA PHE A 284 -2.40 -10.67 -6.81
C PHE A 284 -1.60 -11.58 -7.78
N GLY A 285 -1.06 -12.70 -7.32
CA GLY A 285 -0.34 -13.67 -8.15
C GLY A 285 1.17 -13.43 -8.24
N CYS A 286 1.73 -12.53 -7.43
CA CYS A 286 3.17 -12.29 -7.38
C CYS A 286 3.88 -13.32 -6.51
N SER A 287 4.92 -13.96 -7.04
CA SER A 287 5.79 -14.87 -6.29
C SER A 287 6.88 -14.13 -5.50
N HIS A 288 7.20 -12.88 -5.88
CA HIS A 288 8.23 -12.09 -5.23
C HIS A 288 7.74 -10.68 -4.89
N LEU A 289 8.27 -10.10 -3.82
CA LEU A 289 8.08 -8.69 -3.45
C LEU A 289 9.44 -8.02 -3.35
N ILE A 290 9.67 -6.94 -4.10
CA ILE A 290 10.85 -6.11 -3.88
C ILE A 290 10.73 -5.43 -2.53
N VAL A 291 11.69 -5.70 -1.64
CA VAL A 291 11.77 -5.07 -0.32
C VAL A 291 13.06 -4.27 -0.26
N GLY A 292 12.91 -2.96 -0.37
CA GLY A 292 14.00 -1.98 -0.33
C GLY A 292 14.46 -1.64 1.09
N ARG A 293 15.32 -0.62 1.18
CA ARG A 293 15.63 0.07 2.44
C ARG A 293 14.40 0.79 2.97
N ASP A 294 14.13 0.69 4.28
CA ASP A 294 13.08 1.41 5.01
C ASP A 294 11.67 1.21 4.40
N HIS A 295 11.40 -0.01 3.94
CA HIS A 295 10.15 -0.35 3.26
C HIS A 295 8.95 -0.15 4.18
N ALA A 296 7.97 0.65 3.73
CA ALA A 296 6.79 1.06 4.50
C ALA A 296 7.09 1.75 5.84
N GLY A 297 8.32 2.24 6.03
CA GLY A 297 8.71 2.96 7.24
C GLY A 297 8.25 4.42 7.25
N VAL A 298 8.44 5.05 8.41
CA VAL A 298 8.23 6.48 8.62
C VAL A 298 9.20 6.97 9.69
N GLY A 299 9.71 8.20 9.54
CA GLY A 299 10.64 8.79 10.50
C GLY A 299 11.86 7.90 10.72
N SER A 300 12.16 7.62 11.99
CA SER A 300 13.29 6.78 12.40
C SER A 300 12.85 5.64 13.34
N TYR A 301 11.60 5.18 13.20
CA TYR A 301 11.03 4.14 14.08
C TYR A 301 11.55 2.73 13.79
N TYR A 302 12.08 2.51 12.59
CA TYR A 302 12.52 1.20 12.13
C TYR A 302 13.96 1.29 11.62
N GLY A 303 14.73 0.22 11.81
CA GLY A 303 16.04 0.07 11.19
C GLY A 303 15.92 -0.01 9.66
N PRO A 304 16.96 0.42 8.92
CA PRO A 304 16.90 0.53 7.47
C PRO A 304 16.62 -0.78 6.74
N LEU A 305 16.91 -1.94 7.35
CA LEU A 305 16.73 -3.27 6.77
C LEU A 305 15.76 -4.15 7.57
N ASP A 306 15.10 -3.62 8.61
CA ASP A 306 14.20 -4.41 9.47
C ASP A 306 13.06 -5.03 8.67
N ALA A 307 12.55 -4.32 7.66
CA ALA A 307 11.51 -4.83 6.78
C ALA A 307 11.97 -5.97 5.87
N GLN A 308 13.28 -6.15 5.66
CA GLN A 308 13.84 -7.32 4.97
C GLN A 308 14.01 -8.49 5.94
N HIS A 309 14.55 -8.22 7.14
CA HIS A 309 14.85 -9.24 8.16
C HIS A 309 13.60 -9.87 8.76
N ILE A 310 12.48 -9.15 8.84
CA ILE A 310 11.24 -9.71 9.42
C ILE A 310 10.72 -10.96 8.67
N PHE A 311 11.07 -11.12 7.38
CA PHE A 311 10.73 -12.34 6.64
C PHE A 311 11.49 -13.59 7.14
N ASP A 312 12.59 -13.42 7.89
CA ASP A 312 13.32 -14.52 8.55
C ASP A 312 12.71 -14.87 9.93
N GLU A 313 11.81 -14.03 10.45
CA GLU A 313 11.18 -14.19 11.76
C GLU A 313 9.84 -14.97 11.69
N ILE A 314 9.25 -15.09 10.50
CA ILE A 314 7.97 -15.79 10.29
C ILE A 314 8.18 -17.31 10.13
N PRO A 315 7.18 -18.15 10.49
CA PRO A 315 7.29 -19.60 10.31
C PRO A 315 7.57 -19.99 8.85
N ALA A 316 8.38 -21.03 8.65
CA ALA A 316 8.64 -21.56 7.32
C ALA A 316 7.32 -22.02 6.65
N GLY A 317 7.09 -21.58 5.42
CA GLY A 317 5.85 -21.88 4.69
C GLY A 317 4.64 -21.03 5.08
N ALA A 318 4.78 -20.07 6.00
CA ALA A 318 3.72 -19.12 6.34
C ALA A 318 3.29 -18.25 5.14
N LEU A 319 4.22 -17.98 4.22
CA LEU A 319 4.01 -17.26 2.97
C LEU A 319 4.71 -18.01 1.82
N GLU A 320 4.05 -18.07 0.67
CA GLU A 320 4.64 -18.59 -0.56
C GLU A 320 5.41 -17.49 -1.31
N LEU A 321 4.95 -16.23 -1.19
CA LEU A 321 5.67 -15.07 -1.71
C LEU A 321 7.00 -14.90 -0.97
N ARG A 322 8.06 -14.64 -1.73
CA ARG A 322 9.42 -14.45 -1.20
C ARG A 322 9.89 -13.01 -1.34
N PRO A 323 10.62 -12.45 -0.36
CA PRO A 323 11.20 -11.13 -0.51
C PRO A 323 12.36 -11.16 -1.51
N LEU A 324 12.37 -10.22 -2.45
CA LEU A 324 13.54 -9.85 -3.24
C LEU A 324 14.21 -8.67 -2.53
N ARG A 325 15.19 -9.00 -1.67
CA ARG A 325 15.90 -8.04 -0.81
C ARG A 325 16.90 -7.26 -1.64
N ILE A 326 16.65 -5.97 -1.84
CA ILE A 326 17.58 -5.08 -2.53
C ILE A 326 17.87 -3.90 -1.61
N ASP A 327 19.16 -3.63 -1.41
CA ASP A 327 19.62 -2.56 -0.53
C ASP A 327 19.53 -1.18 -1.22
N LEU A 328 19.91 -0.10 -0.54
CA LEU A 328 19.86 1.25 -1.09
C LEU A 328 20.62 1.35 -2.42
N THR A 329 19.90 1.71 -3.47
CA THR A 329 20.44 1.86 -4.83
C THR A 329 20.70 3.31 -5.20
N PHE A 330 21.78 3.55 -5.93
CA PHE A 330 22.22 4.87 -6.36
C PHE A 330 23.08 4.76 -7.63
N PHE A 331 23.23 5.87 -8.35
CA PHE A 331 24.30 5.98 -9.34
C PHE A 331 25.62 6.24 -8.61
N CYS A 332 26.68 5.51 -8.95
CA CYS A 332 28.01 5.72 -8.41
C CYS A 332 28.98 6.12 -9.53
N SER A 333 29.68 7.25 -9.34
CA SER A 333 30.66 7.74 -10.31
C SER A 333 31.89 6.85 -10.40
N GLY A 334 32.32 6.24 -9.29
CA GLY A 334 33.45 5.30 -9.27
C GLY A 334 33.15 3.95 -9.95
N CYS A 335 31.89 3.50 -9.89
CA CYS A 335 31.44 2.30 -10.60
C CYS A 335 30.99 2.59 -12.05
N ASP A 336 30.85 3.87 -12.40
CA ASP A 336 30.24 4.34 -13.66
C ASP A 336 28.89 3.68 -13.96
N GLY A 337 28.01 3.60 -12.95
CA GLY A 337 26.76 2.88 -13.11
C GLY A 337 25.85 2.88 -11.89
N MET A 338 24.65 2.30 -12.07
CA MET A 338 23.76 2.00 -10.96
C MET A 338 24.35 0.87 -10.12
N ALA A 339 24.34 1.05 -8.81
CA ALA A 339 24.79 0.05 -7.86
C ALA A 339 23.94 0.09 -6.59
N SER A 340 24.26 -0.79 -5.64
CA SER A 340 23.71 -0.78 -4.29
C SER A 340 24.81 -0.70 -3.26
N THR A 341 24.48 -0.41 -2.01
CA THR A 341 25.42 -0.54 -0.87
C THR A 341 26.02 -1.94 -0.71
N ARG A 342 25.39 -2.99 -1.29
CA ARG A 342 25.93 -4.36 -1.28
C ARG A 342 26.95 -4.64 -2.37
N THR A 343 26.92 -3.87 -3.45
CA THR A 343 27.72 -4.12 -4.66
C THR A 343 28.74 -3.02 -4.97
N CYS A 344 28.62 -1.86 -4.33
CA CYS A 344 29.53 -0.73 -4.48
C CYS A 344 30.37 -0.53 -3.21
N PRO A 345 31.72 -0.54 -3.30
CA PRO A 345 32.59 -0.29 -2.16
C PRO A 345 32.85 1.21 -1.88
N HIS A 346 32.48 2.10 -2.79
CA HIS A 346 32.79 3.54 -2.70
C HIS A 346 31.93 4.25 -1.66
N ASP A 347 32.44 5.34 -1.06
CA ASP A 347 31.75 6.13 -0.04
C ASP A 347 30.66 7.06 -0.60
N SER A 348 30.00 7.82 0.28
CA SER A 348 28.91 8.74 -0.08
C SER A 348 29.33 9.87 -1.03
N GLY A 349 30.61 10.27 -1.08
CA GLY A 349 31.11 11.31 -1.98
C GLY A 349 31.04 10.93 -3.45
N GLN A 350 30.98 9.63 -3.75
CA GLN A 350 30.85 9.10 -5.11
C GLN A 350 29.44 8.61 -5.43
N ARG A 351 28.48 8.74 -4.49
CA ARG A 351 27.11 8.25 -4.65
C ARG A 351 26.15 9.42 -4.88
N LEU A 352 25.41 9.36 -5.99
CA LEU A 352 24.37 10.34 -6.26
C LEU A 352 23.07 9.95 -5.53
N LEU A 353 22.78 10.68 -4.46
CA LEU A 353 21.55 10.57 -3.68
C LEU A 353 20.89 11.96 -3.62
N ILE A 354 19.62 12.04 -4.00
CA ILE A 354 18.83 13.27 -3.90
C ILE A 354 17.59 12.95 -3.06
N SER A 355 17.37 13.73 -2.00
CA SER A 355 16.19 13.55 -1.17
C SER A 355 14.93 13.99 -1.92
N GLY A 356 13.76 13.46 -1.52
CA GLY A 356 12.49 13.92 -2.11
C GLY A 356 12.24 15.42 -1.93
N THR A 357 12.71 15.99 -0.81
CA THR A 357 12.62 17.44 -0.55
C THR A 357 13.50 18.24 -1.50
N ASP A 358 14.74 17.81 -1.71
CA ASP A 358 15.66 18.48 -2.65
C ASP A 358 15.16 18.36 -4.09
N LEU A 359 14.68 17.18 -4.49
CA LEU A 359 14.12 16.99 -5.82
C LEU A 359 12.92 17.92 -6.06
N ARG A 360 11.99 18.01 -5.10
CA ARG A 360 10.84 18.93 -5.21
C ARG A 360 11.27 20.38 -5.34
N ARG A 361 12.24 20.80 -4.52
CA ARG A 361 12.82 22.15 -4.58
C ARG A 361 13.43 22.43 -5.95
N MET A 362 14.23 21.50 -6.47
CA MET A 362 14.86 21.64 -7.79
C MET A 362 13.82 21.75 -8.90
N LEU A 363 12.78 20.91 -8.86
CA LEU A 363 11.71 20.92 -9.86
C LEU A 363 10.85 22.19 -9.79
N SER A 364 10.52 22.68 -8.58
CA SER A 364 9.69 23.88 -8.41
C SER A 364 10.43 25.18 -8.72
N GLN A 365 11.76 25.20 -8.53
CA GLN A 365 12.61 26.35 -8.82
C GLN A 365 13.20 26.33 -10.24
N GLY A 366 12.87 25.31 -11.04
CA GLY A 366 13.42 25.16 -12.39
C GLY A 366 14.92 24.84 -12.42
N GLU A 367 15.49 24.34 -11.32
CA GLU A 367 16.89 23.94 -11.24
C GLU A 367 17.15 22.64 -12.03
N PRO A 368 18.37 22.46 -12.56
CA PRO A 368 18.74 21.24 -13.26
C PRO A 368 18.80 20.06 -12.28
N VAL A 369 18.11 18.96 -12.61
CA VAL A 369 18.24 17.67 -11.91
C VAL A 369 19.26 16.81 -12.68
N PRO A 370 20.27 16.22 -12.01
CA PRO A 370 21.26 15.38 -12.67
C PRO A 370 20.62 14.26 -13.51
N GLU A 371 21.09 14.09 -14.74
CA GLU A 371 20.57 13.06 -15.66
C GLU A 371 20.76 11.63 -15.12
N HIS A 372 21.79 11.42 -14.30
CA HIS A 372 22.04 10.15 -13.62
C HIS A 372 21.06 9.86 -12.48
N PHE A 373 20.25 10.84 -12.05
CA PHE A 373 19.20 10.62 -11.05
C PHE A 373 17.90 10.13 -11.70
N SER A 374 17.43 10.80 -12.76
CA SER A 374 16.15 10.49 -13.41
C SER A 374 16.21 10.69 -14.92
N ARG A 375 15.37 9.94 -15.65
CA ARG A 375 15.24 10.07 -17.10
C ARG A 375 14.63 11.43 -17.49
N PRO A 376 15.06 12.06 -18.60
CA PRO A 376 14.59 13.40 -18.99
C PRO A 376 13.07 13.50 -19.20
N GLU A 377 12.45 12.46 -19.75
CA GLU A 377 11.01 12.37 -20.08
C GLU A 377 10.18 12.30 -18.79
N VAL A 378 10.67 11.56 -17.80
CA VAL A 378 10.11 11.53 -16.44
C VAL A 378 10.22 12.92 -15.81
N LEU A 379 11.40 13.56 -15.88
CA LEU A 379 11.61 14.88 -15.31
C LEU A 379 10.74 15.96 -15.97
N ALA A 380 10.51 15.88 -17.27
CA ALA A 380 9.63 16.81 -17.98
C ALA A 380 8.21 16.78 -17.41
N ILE A 381 7.62 15.58 -17.25
CA ILE A 381 6.28 15.39 -16.68
C ILE A 381 6.20 15.95 -15.25
N LEU A 382 7.24 15.73 -14.44
CA LEU A 382 7.27 16.22 -13.06
C LEU A 382 7.45 17.74 -12.99
N ARG A 383 8.28 18.33 -13.86
CA ARG A 383 8.44 19.79 -13.95
C ARG A 383 7.12 20.45 -14.32
N ASP A 384 6.42 19.95 -15.34
CA ASP A 384 5.13 20.50 -15.76
C ASP A 384 4.13 20.52 -14.61
N TYR A 385 4.10 19.46 -13.80
CA TYR A 385 3.27 19.40 -12.60
C TYR A 385 3.65 20.47 -11.56
N TYR A 386 4.93 20.56 -11.17
CA TYR A 386 5.36 21.52 -10.14
C TYR A 386 5.27 22.98 -10.58
N VAL A 387 5.56 23.28 -11.85
CA VAL A 387 5.36 24.62 -12.42
C VAL A 387 3.87 24.99 -12.42
N GLY A 388 2.98 24.06 -12.77
CA GLY A 388 1.54 24.27 -12.73
C GLY A 388 1.03 24.65 -11.34
N ILE A 389 1.56 24.01 -10.27
CA ILE A 389 1.24 24.38 -8.89
C ILE A 389 1.70 25.79 -8.56
N ALA A 390 2.94 26.14 -8.91
CA ALA A 390 3.51 27.46 -8.63
C ALA A 390 2.71 28.58 -9.32
N GLN A 391 2.30 28.36 -10.57
CA GLN A 391 1.45 29.30 -11.32
C GLN A 391 0.06 29.45 -10.69
N ALA A 392 -0.56 28.35 -10.27
CA ALA A 392 -1.86 28.38 -9.61
C ALA A 392 -1.82 29.09 -8.24
N ALA A 393 -0.71 28.97 -7.50
CA ALA A 393 -0.50 29.69 -6.24
C ALA A 393 -0.33 31.20 -6.50
N ALA A 394 0.52 31.57 -7.47
CA ALA A 394 0.74 32.97 -7.86
C ALA A 394 -0.55 33.66 -8.33
N ALA A 395 -1.40 32.96 -9.11
CA ALA A 395 -2.68 33.48 -9.57
C ALA A 395 -3.70 33.76 -8.44
N ARG A 396 -3.52 33.15 -7.25
CA ARG A 396 -4.39 33.34 -6.08
C ARG A 396 -3.91 34.44 -5.14
N GLY A 397 -2.86 35.18 -5.50
CA GLY A 397 -2.29 36.24 -4.66
C GLY A 397 -1.67 35.73 -3.35
N LEU A 398 -1.51 34.42 -3.22
CA LEU A 398 -0.70 33.82 -2.19
C LEU A 398 0.75 33.99 -2.65
N ALA A 399 1.64 34.44 -1.77
CA ALA A 399 3.07 34.33 -2.05
C ALA A 399 3.32 32.86 -2.46
N ALA A 400 4.19 32.65 -3.45
CA ALA A 400 4.85 31.36 -3.60
C ALA A 400 5.78 31.17 -2.39
N GLU A 401 5.21 31.13 -1.19
CA GLU A 401 5.88 30.50 -0.07
C GLU A 401 6.19 29.08 -0.53
N PRO A 402 7.33 28.50 -0.10
CA PRO A 402 7.56 27.09 -0.28
C PRO A 402 6.45 26.39 0.51
N ALA A 403 5.31 26.13 -0.13
CA ALA A 403 4.32 25.23 0.40
C ALA A 403 5.10 23.96 0.75
N LEU A 404 5.04 23.56 2.02
CA LEU A 404 5.58 22.32 2.58
C LEU A 404 7.01 22.40 3.13
N ALA A 405 7.27 23.33 4.05
CA ALA A 405 8.14 23.01 5.19
C ALA A 405 7.34 22.15 6.18
N GLY A 406 7.11 20.88 5.83
CA GLY A 406 6.76 19.87 6.82
C GLY A 406 7.94 19.71 7.76
N THR A 407 7.81 20.19 8.98
CA THR A 407 8.82 20.14 10.03
C THR A 407 9.15 18.69 10.37
N LEU A 408 10.19 18.17 9.73
CA LEU A 408 11.04 17.10 10.27
C LEU A 408 12.49 17.55 10.05
N GLN A 409 12.97 18.38 11.00
CA GLN A 409 14.38 18.34 11.42
C GLN A 409 14.66 16.88 11.85
N GLN A 410 15.75 16.17 11.54
CA GLN A 410 17.13 16.49 11.15
C GLN A 410 17.61 15.39 10.16
N LYS A 411 18.15 15.72 8.98
CA LYS A 411 19.59 15.80 8.65
C LYS A 411 20.48 14.67 9.20
N GLY A 412 20.97 13.84 8.27
CA GLY A 412 22.39 13.55 8.00
C GLY A 412 23.31 13.20 9.17
N GLY A 413 23.81 11.97 9.16
CA GLY A 413 25.00 11.57 9.90
C GLY A 413 25.37 10.12 9.62
N ALA A 414 26.50 9.95 8.91
CA ALA A 414 27.31 8.74 8.67
C ALA A 414 26.64 7.50 8.07
#